data_AF-A0A958ANW5-F1
#
_entry.id   AF-A0A958ANW5-F1
#
_cell.length_a   1.000
_cell.length_b   1.000
_cell.length_c   1.000
_cell.angle_alpha   90.00
_cell.angle_beta   90.00
_cell.angle_gamma   90.00
#
_symmetry.space_group_name_H-M   'P 1'
#
loop_
_entity.id
_entity.type
_entity.pdbx_description
1 polymer ?
#
loop_
_entity_poly.entity_id
_entity_poly.type
_entity_poly.pdbx_seq_one_letter_code
_entity_poly.pdbx_strand_id
1 'polypeptide(L)'
;MSSQLNVSIVGASGYVGGELLRLLLDHPHVSVNQVTSERNAGSFIHFTHPNLRGRTKLQFVSATDLGACDLLFLGLPHGGAMERIDHFAGLAERIVDLSADFRL
;
A
#
# COMPACT_ATOMS: atom_id res chain seq x y z
N MET A 1 -1.37 -14.02 -21.90
CA MET A 1 -2.14 -13.38 -20.82
C MET A 1 -1.14 -12.86 -19.81
N SER A 2 -1.03 -11.54 -19.61
CA SER A 2 -0.19 -11.00 -18.53
C SER A 2 -0.93 -11.24 -17.22
N SER A 3 -0.31 -11.99 -16.30
CA SER A 3 -0.84 -12.22 -14.96
C SER A 3 -0.90 -10.90 -14.20
N GLN A 4 -2.07 -10.56 -13.65
CA GLN A 4 -2.26 -9.35 -12.86
C GLN A 4 -1.43 -9.45 -11.58
N LEU A 5 -0.63 -8.43 -11.27
CA LEU A 5 0.19 -8.38 -10.06
C LEU A 5 -0.67 -8.06 -8.85
N ASN A 6 -0.54 -8.84 -7.78
CA ASN A 6 -1.13 -8.56 -6.49
C ASN A 6 -0.27 -7.55 -5.75
N VAL A 7 -0.86 -6.39 -5.45
CA VAL A 7 -0.16 -5.25 -4.86
C VAL A 7 -0.74 -4.91 -3.49
N SER A 8 0.15 -4.55 -2.57
CA SER A 8 -0.20 -3.97 -1.28
C SER A 8 0.45 -2.61 -1.09
N ILE A 9 -0.20 -1.73 -0.33
CA ILE A 9 0.30 -0.37 -0.03
C ILE A 9 0.40 -0.18 1.48
N VAL A 10 1.61 0.06 1.99
CA VAL A 10 1.85 0.45 3.39
C VAL A 10 1.73 1.96 3.51
N GLY A 11 1.02 2.46 4.54
CA GLY A 11 0.85 3.90 4.73
C GLY A 11 -0.16 4.53 3.78
N ALA A 12 -1.17 3.76 3.37
CA ALA A 12 -2.16 4.16 2.38
C ALA A 12 -3.07 5.32 2.82
N SER A 13 -3.10 5.66 4.11
CA SER A 13 -3.87 6.81 4.63
C SER A 13 -3.21 8.17 4.35
N GLY A 14 -1.91 8.20 4.03
CA GLY A 14 -1.24 9.42 3.60
C GLY A 14 -1.65 9.87 2.19
N TYR A 15 -1.34 11.12 1.83
CA TYR A 15 -1.69 11.66 0.51
C TYR A 15 -1.05 10.89 -0.65
N VAL A 16 0.23 10.53 -0.53
CA VAL A 16 0.94 9.74 -1.54
C VAL A 16 0.31 8.35 -1.69
N GLY A 17 -0.03 7.69 -0.57
CA GLY A 17 -0.68 6.38 -0.59
C GLY A 17 -2.08 6.41 -1.21
N GLY A 18 -2.87 7.45 -0.91
CA GLY A 18 -4.19 7.66 -1.51
C GLY A 18 -4.13 7.93 -3.01
N GLU A 19 -3.19 8.76 -3.46
CA GLU A 19 -3.01 9.05 -4.88
C GLU A 19 -2.46 7.84 -5.65
N LEU A 20 -1.51 7.10 -5.08
CA LEU A 20 -1.06 5.83 -5.64
C LEU A 20 -2.23 4.86 -5.80
N LEU A 21 -3.06 4.69 -4.78
CA LEU A 21 -4.23 3.82 -4.86
C LEU A 21 -5.20 4.28 -5.96
N ARG A 22 -5.44 5.59 -6.10
CA ARG A 22 -6.27 6.14 -7.17
C ARG A 22 -5.77 5.72 -8.55
N LEU A 23 -4.46 5.78 -8.78
CA LEU A 23 -3.82 5.36 -10.03
C LEU A 23 -3.89 3.85 -10.24
N LEU A 24 -3.59 3.06 -9.20
CA LEU A 24 -3.55 1.60 -9.30
C LEU A 24 -4.94 0.97 -9.49
N LEU A 25 -6.01 1.59 -8.98
CA LEU A 25 -7.39 1.13 -9.22
C LEU A 25 -7.80 1.18 -10.70
N ASP A 26 -7.10 1.94 -11.54
CA ASP A 26 -7.32 2.03 -12.99
C ASP A 26 -6.27 1.27 -13.82
N HIS A 27 -5.32 0.59 -13.17
CA HIS A 27 -4.21 -0.05 -13.86
C HIS A 27 -4.57 -1.47 -14.35
N PRO A 28 -4.47 -1.78 -15.65
CA PRO A 28 -5.01 -3.03 -16.23
C PRO A 28 -4.27 -4.31 -15.81
N HIS A 29 -3.08 -4.19 -15.21
CA HIS A 29 -2.25 -5.31 -14.79
C HIS A 29 -1.95 -5.35 -13.28
N VAL A 30 -2.69 -4.58 -12.47
CA VAL A 30 -2.53 -4.56 -11.02
C VAL A 30 -3.87 -4.82 -10.33
N SER A 31 -3.86 -5.62 -9.27
CA SER A 31 -4.95 -5.74 -8.29
C SER A 31 -4.43 -5.28 -6.94
N VAL A 32 -5.06 -4.27 -6.33
CA VAL A 32 -4.71 -3.85 -4.97
C VAL A 32 -5.53 -4.66 -3.98
N ASN A 33 -4.86 -5.50 -3.18
CA ASN A 33 -5.53 -6.43 -2.28
C ASN A 33 -5.52 -5.95 -0.83
N GLN A 34 -4.44 -5.29 -0.39
CA GLN A 34 -4.33 -4.78 0.97
C GLN A 34 -3.77 -3.36 1.00
N VAL A 35 -4.23 -2.62 1.99
CA VAL A 35 -3.76 -1.27 2.30
C VAL A 35 -3.63 -1.13 3.80
N THR A 36 -2.56 -0.49 4.29
CA THR A 36 -2.37 -0.35 5.74
C THR A 36 -2.55 1.08 6.22
N SER A 37 -3.00 1.21 7.46
CA SER A 37 -2.96 2.46 8.21
C SER A 37 -2.98 2.16 9.70
N GLU A 38 -1.96 2.59 10.44
CA GLU A 38 -1.84 2.33 11.88
C GLU A 38 -3.04 2.86 12.69
N ARG A 39 -3.62 3.98 12.28
CA ARG A 39 -4.70 4.66 13.01
C ARG A 39 -6.11 4.28 12.56
N ASN A 40 -6.26 3.65 11.39
CA ASN A 40 -7.56 3.54 10.71
C ASN A 40 -7.95 2.09 10.37
N ALA A 41 -7.28 1.09 10.95
CA ALA A 41 -7.58 -0.32 10.71
C ALA A 41 -9.08 -0.63 10.88
N GLY A 42 -9.64 -1.43 9.99
CA GLY A 42 -11.07 -1.76 9.90
C GLY A 42 -11.94 -0.69 9.25
N SER A 43 -11.47 0.54 9.09
CA SER A 43 -12.23 1.60 8.41
C SER A 43 -12.10 1.49 6.89
N PHE A 44 -13.17 1.76 6.16
CA PHE A 44 -13.11 1.88 4.71
C PHE A 44 -12.21 3.03 4.28
N ILE A 45 -11.40 2.81 3.23
CA ILE A 45 -10.46 3.83 2.74
C ILE A 45 -11.14 5.14 2.38
N HIS A 46 -12.35 5.07 1.82
CA HIS A 46 -13.08 6.25 1.37
C HIS A 46 -13.52 7.20 2.52
N PHE A 47 -13.32 6.83 3.79
CA PHE A 47 -13.43 7.77 4.91
C PHE A 47 -12.21 8.70 4.99
N THR A 48 -11.01 8.21 4.65
CA THR A 48 -9.78 9.02 4.59
C THR A 48 -9.61 9.68 3.22
N HIS A 49 -9.95 8.98 2.14
CA HIS A 49 -9.83 9.46 0.76
C HIS A 49 -11.22 9.51 0.07
N PRO A 50 -12.04 10.55 0.32
CA PRO A 50 -13.42 10.61 -0.17
C PRO A 50 -13.59 10.52 -1.69
N ASN A 51 -12.57 10.93 -2.45
CA ASN A 51 -12.51 10.80 -3.91
C ASN A 51 -12.52 9.34 -4.39
N LEU A 52 -12.25 8.37 -3.51
CA LEU A 52 -12.30 6.94 -3.80
C LEU A 52 -13.64 6.28 -3.44
N ARG A 53 -14.65 7.06 -3.01
CA ARG A 53 -15.99 6.54 -2.73
C ARG A 53 -16.60 5.91 -3.98
N GLY A 54 -17.17 4.72 -3.84
CA GLY A 54 -17.76 3.97 -4.95
C GLY A 54 -16.75 3.32 -5.91
N ARG A 55 -15.45 3.60 -5.72
CA ARG A 55 -14.37 3.04 -6.56
C ARG A 55 -13.78 1.76 -6.01
N THR A 56 -13.78 1.60 -4.69
CA THR A 56 -13.29 0.40 -4.01
C THR A 56 -14.02 0.17 -2.70
N LYS A 57 -14.03 -1.09 -2.25
CA LYS A 57 -14.53 -1.52 -0.92
C LYS A 57 -13.40 -1.88 0.04
N LEU A 58 -12.15 -1.59 -0.32
CA LEU A 58 -11.02 -1.87 0.55
C LEU A 58 -11.16 -1.15 1.90
N GLN A 59 -10.73 -1.85 2.95
CA GLN A 59 -10.58 -1.35 4.30
C GLN A 59 -9.10 -1.35 4.66
N PHE A 60 -8.68 -0.45 5.53
CA PHE A 60 -7.34 -0.52 6.07
C PHE A 60 -7.18 -1.77 6.94
N VAL A 61 -6.03 -2.44 6.82
CA VAL A 61 -5.60 -3.48 7.75
C VAL A 61 -4.47 -2.96 8.63
N SER A 62 -4.24 -3.61 9.77
CA SER A 62 -3.02 -3.38 10.56
C SER A 62 -1.80 -3.79 9.74
N ALA A 63 -0.65 -3.16 9.99
CA ALA A 63 0.62 -3.60 9.40
C ALA A 63 0.98 -5.04 9.83
N THR A 64 0.54 -5.49 11.01
CA THR A 64 0.74 -6.86 11.51
C THR A 64 -0.07 -7.91 10.74
N ASP A 65 -1.18 -7.49 10.11
CA ASP A 65 -2.08 -8.37 9.36
C ASP A 65 -1.77 -8.32 7.85
N LEU A 66 -0.68 -7.63 7.47
CA LEU A 66 -0.26 -7.52 6.09
C LEU A 66 0.27 -8.89 5.62
N GLY A 67 -0.33 -9.40 4.55
CA GLY A 67 0.04 -10.67 3.95
C GLY A 67 1.05 -10.50 2.81
N ALA A 68 1.48 -11.64 2.27
CA ALA A 68 2.38 -11.67 1.14
C ALA A 68 1.73 -11.10 -0.14
N CYS A 69 2.52 -10.46 -0.98
CA CYS A 69 2.10 -9.91 -2.27
C CYS A 69 3.24 -9.93 -3.30
N ASP A 70 2.93 -9.69 -4.57
CA ASP A 70 3.93 -9.69 -5.64
C ASP A 70 4.75 -8.39 -5.64
N LEU A 71 4.14 -7.29 -5.20
CA LEU A 71 4.77 -5.96 -5.14
C LEU A 71 4.20 -5.15 -3.97
N LEU A 72 5.10 -4.61 -3.14
CA LEU A 72 4.76 -3.79 -1.98
C LEU A 72 5.21 -2.34 -2.17
N PHE A 73 4.29 -1.39 -2.05
CA PHE A 73 4.62 0.04 -1.99
C PHE A 73 4.72 0.50 -0.55
N LEU A 74 5.77 1.26 -0.22
CA LEU A 74 5.97 1.85 1.10
C LEU A 74 5.75 3.36 1.03
N GLY A 75 4.66 3.84 1.62
CA GLY A 75 4.31 5.25 1.80
C GLY A 75 4.51 5.71 3.24
N LEU A 76 5.66 5.38 3.82
CA LEU A 76 5.98 5.65 5.23
C LEU A 76 6.70 7.01 5.40
N PRO A 77 6.65 7.62 6.60
CA PRO A 77 7.56 8.70 6.95
C PRO A 77 9.02 8.26 6.83
N HIS A 78 9.92 9.24 6.62
CA HIS A 78 11.36 8.99 6.53
C HIS A 78 11.89 8.19 7.73
N GLY A 79 12.73 7.20 7.46
CA GLY A 79 13.28 6.22 8.40
C GLY A 79 12.41 4.98 8.57
N GLY A 80 11.09 5.10 8.36
CA GLY A 80 10.15 4.02 8.64
C GLY A 80 10.28 2.81 7.68
N ALA A 81 10.76 3.02 6.45
CA ALA A 81 10.99 1.92 5.53
C ALA A 81 12.27 1.17 5.93
N MET A 82 13.36 1.90 6.19
CA MET A 82 14.65 1.32 6.58
C MET A 82 14.58 0.51 7.87
N GLU A 83 13.87 1.02 8.89
CA GLU A 83 13.70 0.33 10.19
C GLU A 83 13.02 -1.04 10.08
N ARG A 84 12.21 -1.26 9.04
CA ARG A 84 11.34 -2.43 8.90
C ARG A 84 11.58 -3.20 7.60
N ILE A 85 12.69 -2.93 6.90
CA ILE A 85 12.91 -3.47 5.56
C ILE A 85 12.98 -5.00 5.54
N ASP A 86 13.59 -5.63 6.54
CA ASP A 86 13.69 -7.09 6.64
C ASP A 86 12.30 -7.75 6.75
N HIS A 87 11.39 -7.11 7.49
CA HIS A 87 10.00 -7.58 7.58
C HIS A 87 9.29 -7.45 6.24
N PHE A 88 9.42 -6.30 5.56
CA PHE A 88 8.79 -6.06 4.27
C PHE A 88 9.36 -6.95 3.16
N ALA A 89 10.67 -7.23 3.16
CA ALA A 89 11.34 -8.15 2.25
C ALA A 89 10.86 -9.60 2.44
N GLY A 90 10.37 -9.95 3.63
CA GLY A 90 9.69 -11.23 3.88
C GLY A 90 8.27 -11.32 3.30
N LEU A 91 7.65 -10.19 2.93
CA LEU A 91 6.26 -10.14 2.42
C LEU A 91 6.17 -9.97 0.90
N ALA A 92 7.19 -9.40 0.26
CA ALA A 92 7.19 -9.21 -1.19
C ALA A 92 8.60 -9.27 -1.76
N GLU A 93 8.74 -9.91 -2.92
CA GLU A 93 10.01 -9.96 -3.66
C GLU A 93 10.39 -8.57 -4.20
N ARG A 94 9.39 -7.74 -4.51
CA ARG A 94 9.59 -6.39 -5.06
C ARG A 94 9.00 -5.35 -4.11
N ILE A 95 9.82 -4.36 -3.77
CA ILE A 95 9.44 -3.26 -2.91
C ILE A 95 9.73 -1.94 -3.63
N VAL A 96 8.76 -1.03 -3.63
CA VAL A 96 8.93 0.35 -4.09
C VAL A 96 8.75 1.27 -2.90
N ASP A 97 9.86 1.80 -2.40
CA ASP A 97 9.85 2.83 -1.37
C ASP A 97 9.63 4.21 -1.97
N LEU A 98 8.56 4.88 -1.54
CA LEU A 98 8.21 6.24 -1.98
C LEU A 98 8.88 7.31 -1.11
N SER A 99 9.48 6.91 0.02
CA SER A 99 10.24 7.77 0.91
C SER A 99 11.64 8.07 0.34
N ALA A 100 12.50 8.65 1.17
CA ALA A 100 13.89 8.96 0.81
C ALA A 100 14.91 7.90 1.27
N ASP A 101 14.46 6.88 2.01
CA ASP A 101 15.34 6.01 2.80
C ASP A 101 16.39 5.27 1.96
N PHE A 102 16.04 4.85 0.75
CA PHE A 102 16.92 4.07 -0.14
C PHE A 102 17.35 4.81 -1.41
N ARG A 103 17.32 6.16 -1.40
CA ARG A 103 17.66 6.95 -2.59
C ARG A 103 19.16 7.21 -2.79
N LEU A 104 19.98 7.03 -1.75
CA LEU A 104 21.41 7.37 -1.73
C LEU A 104 22.27 6.14 -1.45
#